data_AF-A0A4R2HWY7-F1
#
_entry.id   AF-A0A4R2HWY7-F1
#
_cell.length_a   1.000
_cell.length_b   1.000
_cell.length_c   1.000
_cell.angle_alpha   90.00
_cell.angle_beta   90.00
_cell.angle_gamma   90.00
#
_symmetry.space_group_name_H-M   'P 1'
#
loop_
_entity.id
_entity.type
_entity.pdbx_description
1 polymer ?
#
loop_
_entity_poly.entity_id
_entity_poly.type
_entity_poly.pdbx_seq_one_letter_code
_entity_poly.pdbx_strand_id
1 'polypeptide(L)'
;MTIDKDVSFDADADRAAPDVSFGELLALMPDSVRDAFPPYRWQLEKLWELDLKVEPVEVADLIWMFDLPLWQLDGERFKVTPNQVAATPMNFRAPYQRVMDADLERPINLVAYRGRLVVLDGVHRLLKAHFLRRRWIEATIATATQLQSCAP
;
A
#
# COMPACT_ATOMS: atom_id res chain seq x y z
N MET A 1 -13.68 17.08 36.61
CA MET A 1 -14.04 16.65 35.25
C MET A 1 -12.73 16.55 34.50
N THR A 2 -12.08 15.40 34.62
CA THR A 2 -10.72 15.17 34.12
C THR A 2 -10.84 14.89 32.63
N ILE A 3 -10.20 15.71 31.80
CA ILE A 3 -10.02 15.42 30.39
C ILE A 3 -8.98 14.31 30.35
N ASP A 4 -9.38 13.09 30.00
CA ASP A 4 -8.46 12.00 29.73
C ASP A 4 -7.57 12.40 28.55
N LYS A 5 -6.34 12.78 28.90
CA LYS A 5 -5.18 12.71 28.03
C LYS A 5 -4.78 11.25 28.00
N ASP A 6 -5.09 10.57 26.89
CA ASP A 6 -4.27 9.53 26.26
C ASP A 6 -5.14 8.77 25.25
N VAL A 7 -5.28 9.36 24.06
CA VAL A 7 -5.46 8.54 22.86
C VAL A 7 -4.18 8.70 22.05
N SER A 8 -3.15 8.00 22.53
CA SER A 8 -2.07 7.56 21.66
C SER A 8 -2.70 6.63 20.63
N PHE A 9 -3.01 7.16 19.45
CA PHE A 9 -3.32 6.31 18.31
C PHE A 9 -2.02 5.60 17.94
N ASP A 10 -1.94 4.31 18.24
CA ASP A 10 -0.81 3.40 17.97
C ASP A 10 -0.34 3.51 16.51
N ALA A 11 0.53 4.48 16.24
CA ALA A 11 1.19 4.66 14.95
C ALA A 11 2.12 3.48 14.62
N ASP A 12 2.46 2.64 15.61
CA ASP A 12 3.48 1.59 15.53
C ASP A 12 2.96 0.15 15.35
N ALA A 13 1.65 -0.12 15.46
CA ALA A 13 1.14 -1.49 15.34
C ALA A 13 1.41 -2.12 13.94
N ASP A 14 1.67 -1.29 12.92
CA ASP A 14 1.93 -1.70 11.53
C ASP A 14 3.42 -1.74 11.14
N ARG A 15 4.34 -1.53 12.09
CA ARG A 15 5.76 -1.88 11.95
C ARG A 15 6.21 -2.89 13.00
N ALA A 16 5.29 -3.78 13.39
CA ALA A 16 5.63 -4.93 14.23
C ALA A 16 6.66 -5.87 13.56
N ALA A 17 6.72 -5.93 12.22
CA ALA A 17 7.75 -6.72 11.56
C ALA A 17 9.13 -6.05 11.68
N PRO A 18 10.19 -6.80 12.05
CA PRO A 18 11.52 -6.23 12.21
C PRO A 18 12.04 -5.61 10.91
N ASP A 19 12.87 -4.59 11.04
CA ASP A 19 13.61 -4.03 9.92
C ASP A 19 14.57 -5.09 9.37
N VAL A 20 14.63 -5.19 8.03
CA VAL A 20 15.41 -6.19 7.32
C VAL A 20 16.16 -5.56 6.14
N SER A 21 17.30 -6.15 5.78
CA SER A 21 18.05 -5.79 4.59
C SER A 21 17.24 -6.06 3.31
N PHE A 22 17.74 -5.59 2.15
CA PHE A 22 17.02 -5.86 0.89
C PHE A 22 17.02 -7.33 0.53
N GLY A 23 18.16 -8.00 0.71
CA GLY A 23 18.27 -9.43 0.44
C GLY A 23 17.29 -10.24 1.28
N GLU A 24 17.16 -9.92 2.56
CA GLU A 24 16.20 -10.58 3.45
C GLU A 24 14.75 -10.27 3.09
N LEU A 25 14.43 -9.00 2.78
CA LEU A 25 13.08 -8.64 2.31
C LEU A 25 12.71 -9.45 1.06
N LEU A 26 13.63 -9.57 0.11
CA LEU A 26 13.44 -10.38 -1.09
C LEU A 26 13.28 -11.86 -0.72
N ALA A 27 14.07 -12.40 0.21
CA ALA A 27 13.93 -13.80 0.62
C ALA A 27 12.56 -14.11 1.25
N LEU A 28 11.98 -13.15 1.98
CA LEU A 28 10.65 -13.27 2.60
C LEU A 28 9.49 -13.03 1.63
N MET A 29 9.72 -12.33 0.52
CA MET A 29 8.67 -11.93 -0.42
C MET A 29 8.14 -13.15 -1.20
N PRO A 30 6.82 -13.43 -1.17
CA PRO A 30 6.22 -14.48 -2.00
C PRO A 30 6.44 -14.19 -3.49
N ASP A 31 6.57 -15.23 -4.31
CA ASP A 31 6.82 -15.07 -5.75
C ASP A 31 5.73 -14.25 -6.45
N SER A 32 4.47 -14.39 -6.03
CA SER A 32 3.36 -13.57 -6.55
C SER A 32 3.56 -12.08 -6.32
N VAL A 33 4.14 -11.68 -5.19
CA VAL A 33 4.49 -10.29 -4.90
C VAL A 33 5.75 -9.90 -5.66
N ARG A 34 6.78 -10.75 -5.66
CA ARG A 34 8.04 -10.49 -6.38
C ARG A 34 7.83 -10.26 -7.87
N ASP A 35 6.92 -11.02 -8.49
CA ASP A 35 6.60 -10.89 -9.91
C ASP A 35 5.74 -9.68 -10.25
N ALA A 36 4.96 -9.20 -9.28
CA ALA A 36 4.06 -8.08 -9.42
C ALA A 36 4.78 -6.72 -9.35
N PHE A 37 5.93 -6.64 -8.68
CA PHE A 37 6.65 -5.38 -8.43
C PHE A 37 7.96 -5.28 -9.22
N PRO A 38 8.43 -4.04 -9.53
CA PRO A 38 9.77 -3.84 -10.06
C PRO A 38 10.85 -4.42 -9.13
N PRO A 39 11.93 -5.04 -9.66
CA PRO A 39 12.90 -5.79 -8.87
C PRO A 39 13.96 -4.91 -8.17
N TYR A 40 13.62 -3.67 -7.84
CA TYR A 40 14.53 -2.70 -7.24
C TYR A 40 13.83 -1.87 -6.16
N ARG A 41 14.63 -1.30 -5.24
CA ARG A 41 14.13 -0.46 -4.14
C ARG A 41 13.84 0.97 -4.61
N TRP A 42 12.90 1.61 -3.94
CA TRP A 42 12.65 3.05 -3.99
C TRP A 42 12.42 3.59 -2.57
N GLN A 43 12.67 4.87 -2.38
CA GLN A 43 12.32 5.63 -1.18
C GLN A 43 10.98 6.32 -1.41
N LEU A 44 10.07 6.23 -0.44
CA LEU A 44 8.73 6.82 -0.56
C LEU A 44 8.80 8.34 -0.58
N GLU A 45 9.70 8.92 0.19
CA GLU A 45 9.92 10.37 0.26
C GLU A 45 10.31 10.92 -1.12
N LYS A 46 11.29 10.29 -1.77
CA LYS A 46 11.70 10.63 -3.14
C LYS A 46 10.57 10.41 -4.16
N LEU A 47 9.74 9.39 -3.98
CA LEU A 47 8.59 9.10 -4.86
C LEU A 47 7.52 10.20 -4.73
N TRP A 48 7.24 10.65 -3.51
CA TRP A 48 6.27 11.70 -3.23
C TRP A 48 6.74 13.09 -3.68
N GLU A 49 8.05 13.31 -3.75
CA GLU A 49 8.66 14.56 -4.23
C GLU A 49 8.69 14.70 -5.77
N LEU A 50 8.39 13.63 -6.51
CA LEU A 50 8.33 13.71 -7.97
C LEU A 50 7.20 14.66 -8.41
N ASP A 51 7.52 15.60 -9.30
CA ASP A 51 6.54 16.45 -9.97
C ASP A 51 5.76 15.64 -11.02
N LEU A 52 4.72 14.94 -10.55
CA LEU A 52 3.85 14.10 -11.36
C LEU A 52 2.44 14.69 -11.40
N LYS A 53 1.84 14.64 -12.59
CA LYS A 53 0.42 14.98 -12.75
C LYS A 53 -0.45 13.99 -11.97
N VAL A 54 -1.42 14.53 -11.25
CA VAL A 54 -2.52 13.74 -10.67
C VAL A 54 -3.59 13.51 -11.72
N GLU A 55 -4.01 12.27 -11.88
CA GLU A 55 -5.08 11.90 -12.80
C GLU A 55 -5.97 10.77 -12.26
N PRO A 56 -7.24 10.69 -12.70
CA PRO A 56 -8.13 9.62 -12.27
C PRO A 56 -7.77 8.30 -12.96
N VAL A 57 -7.68 7.23 -12.16
CA VAL A 57 -7.47 5.85 -12.62
C VAL A 57 -8.66 4.98 -12.22
N GLU A 58 -9.10 4.06 -13.08
CA GLU A 58 -10.21 3.16 -12.74
C GLU A 58 -9.78 2.24 -11.61
N VAL A 59 -10.59 2.18 -10.55
CA VAL A 59 -10.34 1.28 -9.42
C VAL A 59 -10.28 -0.18 -9.91
N ALA A 60 -11.10 -0.53 -10.90
CA ALA A 60 -11.14 -1.86 -11.51
C ALA A 60 -9.80 -2.31 -12.13
N ASP A 61 -8.97 -1.37 -12.61
CA ASP A 61 -7.66 -1.69 -13.18
C ASP A 61 -6.62 -2.06 -12.10
N LEU A 62 -6.93 -1.81 -10.83
CA LEU A 62 -5.99 -1.95 -9.71
C LEU A 62 -6.38 -3.07 -8.72
N ILE A 63 -7.66 -3.48 -8.68
CA ILE A 63 -8.14 -4.47 -7.69
C ILE A 63 -7.50 -5.86 -7.86
N TRP A 64 -6.83 -6.15 -8.97
CA TRP A 64 -6.05 -7.38 -9.11
C TRP A 64 -4.97 -7.52 -8.04
N MET A 65 -4.49 -6.40 -7.47
CA MET A 65 -3.52 -6.40 -6.38
C MET A 65 -4.13 -6.87 -5.05
N PHE A 66 -5.47 -6.94 -4.94
CA PHE A 66 -6.13 -7.38 -3.71
C PHE A 66 -5.95 -8.87 -3.42
N ASP A 67 -5.46 -9.63 -4.39
CA ASP A 67 -5.07 -11.04 -4.23
C ASP A 67 -3.62 -11.21 -3.76
N LEU A 68 -2.84 -10.12 -3.70
CA LEU A 68 -1.46 -10.17 -3.25
C LEU A 68 -1.37 -10.05 -1.72
N PRO A 69 -0.51 -10.84 -1.06
CA PRO A 69 -0.28 -10.72 0.37
C PRO A 69 0.65 -9.52 0.63
N LEU A 70 0.07 -8.33 0.79
CA LEU A 70 0.80 -7.05 0.85
C LEU A 70 1.05 -6.56 2.27
N TRP A 71 0.25 -7.02 3.23
CA TRP A 71 0.28 -6.52 4.60
C TRP A 71 0.86 -7.52 5.58
N GLN A 72 1.40 -6.98 6.66
CA GLN A 72 1.92 -7.78 7.76
C GLN A 72 0.81 -8.24 8.71
N LEU A 73 1.09 -9.30 9.46
CA LEU A 73 0.26 -9.80 10.55
C LEU A 73 1.18 -10.42 11.59
N ASP A 74 0.95 -10.10 12.87
CA ASP A 74 1.68 -10.67 14.00
C ASP A 74 3.23 -10.61 13.86
N GLY A 75 3.73 -9.50 13.32
CA GLY A 75 5.17 -9.28 13.11
C GLY A 75 5.75 -9.96 11.87
N GLU A 76 4.94 -10.65 11.07
CA GLU A 76 5.38 -11.29 9.84
C GLU A 76 4.90 -10.52 8.60
N ARG A 77 5.81 -10.29 7.65
CA ARG A 77 5.53 -9.60 6.38
C ARG A 77 4.78 -10.50 5.40
N PHE A 78 4.05 -9.90 4.48
CA PHE A 78 3.38 -10.58 3.37
C PHE A 78 2.43 -11.72 3.82
N LYS A 79 1.55 -11.43 4.77
CA LYS A 79 0.60 -12.41 5.33
C LYS A 79 -0.84 -12.17 4.96
N VAL A 80 -1.20 -10.90 4.76
CA VAL A 80 -2.60 -10.50 4.62
C VAL A 80 -2.81 -9.81 3.29
N THR A 81 -3.84 -10.26 2.60
CA THR A 81 -4.33 -9.68 1.35
C THR A 81 -5.44 -8.66 1.64
N PRO A 82 -5.59 -7.61 0.82
CA PRO A 82 -6.76 -6.74 0.90
C PRO A 82 -8.09 -7.49 0.82
N ASN A 83 -8.19 -8.55 0.01
CA ASN A 83 -9.40 -9.38 -0.08
C ASN A 83 -9.73 -10.12 1.22
N GLN A 84 -8.74 -10.60 1.99
CA GLN A 84 -8.98 -11.20 3.30
C GLN A 84 -9.56 -10.19 4.30
N VAL A 85 -9.02 -8.97 4.31
CA VAL A 85 -9.53 -7.88 5.17
C VAL A 85 -10.94 -7.48 4.78
N ALA A 86 -11.23 -7.41 3.47
CA ALA A 86 -12.57 -7.14 2.96
C ALA A 86 -13.59 -8.22 3.34
N ALA A 87 -13.21 -9.50 3.22
CA ALA A 87 -14.11 -10.61 3.47
C ALA A 87 -14.39 -10.83 4.96
N THR A 88 -13.40 -10.60 5.83
CA THR A 88 -13.51 -10.87 7.27
C THR A 88 -12.94 -9.75 8.16
N PRO A 89 -13.51 -8.53 8.14
CA PRO A 89 -12.99 -7.38 8.88
C PRO A 89 -12.76 -7.64 10.38
N MET A 90 -13.61 -8.46 11.00
CA MET A 90 -13.52 -8.78 12.43
C MET A 90 -12.24 -9.55 12.81
N ASN A 91 -11.66 -10.31 11.86
CA ASN A 91 -10.41 -11.04 12.05
C ASN A 91 -9.18 -10.16 11.77
N PHE A 92 -9.38 -9.03 11.10
CA PHE A 92 -8.32 -8.11 10.66
C PHE A 92 -8.61 -6.68 11.11
N ARG A 93 -8.99 -6.50 12.38
CA ARG A 93 -9.48 -5.20 12.90
C ARG A 93 -8.48 -4.07 12.69
N ALA A 94 -7.19 -4.28 13.00
CA ALA A 94 -6.17 -3.25 12.83
C ALA A 94 -5.94 -2.87 11.36
N PRO A 95 -5.70 -3.81 10.43
CA PRO A 95 -5.68 -3.51 9.00
C PRO A 95 -6.96 -2.83 8.49
N TYR A 96 -8.14 -3.32 8.89
CA TYR A 96 -9.42 -2.74 8.49
C TYR A 96 -9.57 -1.30 8.99
N GLN A 97 -9.19 -1.01 10.23
CA GLN A 97 -9.25 0.33 10.78
C GLN A 97 -8.36 1.29 9.98
N ARG A 98 -7.13 0.87 9.63
CA ARG A 98 -6.23 1.66 8.77
C ARG A 98 -6.83 1.93 7.38
N VAL A 99 -7.53 0.94 6.81
CA VAL A 99 -8.29 1.14 5.56
C VAL A 99 -9.32 2.24 5.76
N MET A 100 -10.10 2.19 6.83
CA MET A 100 -11.14 3.19 7.09
C MET A 100 -10.59 4.59 7.42
N ASP A 101 -9.42 4.66 8.05
CA ASP A 101 -8.74 5.91 8.40
C ASP A 101 -7.96 6.51 7.24
N ALA A 102 -7.72 5.74 6.17
CA ALA A 102 -6.95 6.19 5.01
C ALA A 102 -7.57 7.43 4.36
N ASP A 103 -6.78 8.48 4.19
CA ASP A 103 -7.20 9.73 3.58
C ASP A 103 -7.29 9.60 2.05
N LEU A 104 -8.49 9.82 1.49
CA LEU A 104 -8.73 9.73 0.04
C LEU A 104 -8.47 11.05 -0.69
N GLU A 105 -8.11 12.13 0.00
CA GLU A 105 -7.66 13.39 -0.62
C GLU A 105 -6.20 13.30 -1.09
N ARG A 106 -5.46 12.28 -0.65
CA ARG A 106 -4.08 12.02 -1.10
C ARG A 106 -4.06 11.02 -2.26
N PRO A 107 -3.45 11.36 -3.41
CA PRO A 107 -3.38 10.45 -4.56
C PRO A 107 -2.53 9.21 -4.24
N ILE A 108 -2.90 8.06 -4.81
CA ILE A 108 -2.06 6.85 -4.76
C ILE A 108 -0.90 6.97 -5.75
N ASN A 109 0.21 6.28 -5.49
CA ASN A 109 1.38 6.32 -6.37
C ASN A 109 1.51 5.01 -7.14
N LEU A 110 1.62 5.11 -8.46
CA LEU A 110 1.61 3.98 -9.38
C LEU A 110 2.88 3.94 -10.23
N VAL A 111 3.16 2.78 -10.79
CA VAL A 111 4.09 2.59 -11.92
C VAL A 111 3.47 1.64 -12.94
N ALA A 112 3.77 1.86 -14.23
CA ALA A 112 3.51 0.87 -15.26
C ALA A 112 4.62 -0.19 -15.24
N TYR A 113 4.26 -1.45 -14.97
CA TYR A 113 5.19 -2.57 -14.92
C TYR A 113 4.56 -3.83 -15.50
N ARG A 114 5.28 -4.50 -16.41
CA ARG A 114 4.83 -5.74 -17.10
C ARG A 114 3.40 -5.64 -17.67
N GLY A 115 3.05 -4.49 -18.23
CA GLY A 115 1.74 -4.26 -18.85
C GLY A 115 0.58 -4.05 -17.87
N ARG A 116 0.86 -3.83 -16.58
CA ARG A 116 -0.12 -3.48 -15.54
C ARG A 116 0.28 -2.22 -14.79
N LEU A 117 -0.71 -1.54 -14.21
CA LEU A 117 -0.46 -0.52 -13.19
C LEU A 117 -0.27 -1.22 -11.83
N VAL A 118 0.81 -0.86 -11.15
CA VAL A 118 1.19 -1.40 -9.84
C VAL A 118 1.18 -0.26 -8.83
N VAL A 119 0.47 -0.45 -7.72
CA VAL A 119 0.38 0.49 -6.60
C VAL A 119 1.66 0.38 -5.75
N LEU A 120 2.50 1.41 -5.83
CA LEU A 120 3.72 1.55 -5.03
C LEU A 120 3.43 2.04 -3.61
N ASP A 121 2.42 2.91 -3.48
CA ASP A 121 1.92 3.41 -2.21
C ASP A 121 0.42 3.71 -2.31
N GLY A 122 -0.31 3.47 -1.21
CA GLY A 122 -1.74 3.76 -1.11
C GLY A 122 -2.69 2.57 -1.27
N VAL A 123 -2.24 1.32 -1.07
CA VAL A 123 -3.12 0.12 -1.13
C VAL A 123 -4.29 0.23 -0.14
N HIS A 124 -4.09 0.78 1.06
CA HIS A 124 -5.17 1.04 2.02
C HIS A 124 -6.21 2.02 1.46
N ARG A 125 -5.77 3.10 0.80
CA ARG A 125 -6.63 4.08 0.13
C ARG A 125 -7.41 3.44 -1.01
N LEU A 126 -6.76 2.58 -1.80
CA LEU A 126 -7.40 1.82 -2.86
C LEU A 126 -8.50 0.90 -2.31
N LEU A 127 -8.25 0.15 -1.23
CA LEU A 127 -9.29 -0.70 -0.62
C LEU A 127 -10.46 0.13 -0.07
N LYS A 128 -10.19 1.28 0.57
CA LYS A 128 -11.25 2.20 1.02
C LYS A 128 -12.08 2.71 -0.16
N ALA A 129 -11.45 3.11 -1.26
CA ALA A 129 -12.15 3.54 -2.46
C ALA A 129 -13.03 2.43 -3.05
N HIS A 130 -12.56 1.18 -3.02
CA HIS A 130 -13.34 0.01 -3.41
C HIS A 130 -14.57 -0.20 -2.51
N PHE A 131 -14.44 -0.13 -1.18
CA PHE A 131 -15.57 -0.21 -0.25
C PHE A 131 -16.63 0.87 -0.50
N LEU A 132 -16.17 2.08 -0.81
CA LEU A 132 -17.05 3.20 -1.16
C LEU A 132 -17.60 3.13 -2.59
N ARG A 133 -17.33 2.04 -3.32
CA ARG A 133 -17.75 1.81 -4.72
C ARG A 133 -17.36 2.97 -5.64
N ARG A 134 -16.22 3.61 -5.38
CA ARG A 134 -15.70 4.64 -6.27
C ARG A 134 -15.28 3.98 -7.59
N ARG A 135 -15.71 4.58 -8.70
CA ARG A 135 -15.24 4.16 -10.04
C ARG A 135 -13.77 4.55 -10.25
N TRP A 136 -13.38 5.71 -9.74
CA TRP A 136 -12.06 6.31 -9.96
C TRP A 136 -11.36 6.61 -8.63
N ILE A 137 -10.04 6.60 -8.66
CA ILE A 137 -9.17 7.08 -7.59
C ILE A 137 -8.11 8.02 -8.19
N GLU A 138 -7.77 9.09 -7.47
CA GLU A 138 -6.69 9.98 -7.88
C GLU A 138 -5.35 9.27 -7.72
N ALA A 139 -4.51 9.34 -8.75
CA ALA A 139 -3.22 8.71 -8.77
C ALA A 139 -2.17 9.58 -9.44
N THR A 140 -0.91 9.38 -9.06
CA THR A 140 0.25 9.78 -9.88
C THR A 140 0.90 8.52 -10.45
N ILE A 141 1.38 8.61 -11.69
CA ILE A 141 2.00 7.47 -12.39
C ILE A 141 3.44 7.83 -12.73
N ALA A 142 4.39 7.16 -12.07
CA ALA A 142 5.81 7.29 -12.37
C ALA A 142 6.18 6.43 -13.58
N THR A 143 7.09 6.93 -14.40
CA THR A 143 7.83 6.10 -15.36
C THR A 143 8.85 5.22 -14.63
N ALA A 144 9.31 4.15 -15.29
CA ALA A 144 10.38 3.30 -14.76
C ALA A 144 11.65 4.12 -14.42
N THR A 145 12.02 5.07 -15.29
CA THR A 145 13.17 5.97 -15.08
C THR A 145 12.98 6.87 -13.86
N GLN A 146 11.79 7.46 -13.69
CA GLN A 146 11.50 8.28 -12.51
C GLN A 146 11.57 7.44 -11.23
N LEU A 147 10.96 6.25 -11.23
CA LEU A 147 11.04 5.35 -10.07
C LEU A 147 12.50 4.95 -9.74
N GLN A 148 13.34 4.74 -10.75
CA GLN A 148 14.77 4.46 -10.55
C GLN A 148 15.51 5.63 -9.90
N SER A 149 15.13 6.87 -10.19
CA SER A 149 15.70 8.05 -9.52
C SER A 149 15.35 8.12 -8.02
N CYS A 150 14.33 7.38 -7.58
CA CYS A 150 13.94 7.26 -6.18
C CYS A 150 14.72 6.18 -5.42
N ALA A 151 15.72 5.52 -6.01
CA ALA A 151 16.54 4.51 -5.30
C ALA A 151 17.23 5.09 -4.03
N PRO A 152 17.55 4.24 -3.03
CA PRO A 152 18.37 4.60 -1.85
C PRO A 152 19.54 5.53 -2.19
#